data_AF-W5NAU8-F1
#
_entry.id   AF-W5NAU8-F1
#
_cell.length_a   1.000
_cell.length_b   1.000
_cell.length_c   1.000
_cell.angle_alpha   90.00
_cell.angle_beta   90.00
_cell.angle_gamma   90.00
#
_symmetry.space_group_name_H-M   'P 1'
#
loop_
_entity.id
_entity.type
_entity.pdbx_description
1 polymer ?
#
loop_
_entity_poly.entity_id
_entity_poly.type
_entity_poly.pdbx_seq_one_letter_code
_entity_poly.pdbx_strand_id
1 'polypeptide(L)'
;AAFRGAALLSLLALQVALCRCGKPAALPAPPGEPFQVYWNAPTQQCQARHGTPLALGPFGVVANPAQAFAGPRLAIFYLDQLGLYPFYDASGWAVNGGCPQNASLAAHSEKLASDVRRSLPWPAFSGLAVVDWEEWRPQWERNWAGKAVYQRKSRELVRALWPDWPAGKVEWQAAWEFDMAARRFLTETLRLARGLRPGGLWGLYLFPDCYNHEYKRGLRNYTGRCPPLELRRNDALGWLFSESAALYPS
;
A
#
# COMPACT_ATOMS: atom_id res chain seq x y z
N ALA A 1 -20.97 -14.64 -60.68
CA ALA A 1 -20.94 -15.03 -59.25
C ALA A 1 -19.69 -14.42 -58.62
N ALA A 2 -19.76 -14.09 -57.33
CA ALA A 2 -18.72 -13.47 -56.50
C ALA A 2 -18.52 -11.95 -56.70
N PHE A 3 -18.97 -11.17 -55.73
CA PHE A 3 -18.13 -10.28 -54.91
C PHE A 3 -19.01 -9.67 -53.80
N ARG A 4 -19.34 -10.49 -52.79
CA ARG A 4 -19.76 -10.02 -51.46
C ARG A 4 -18.67 -10.48 -50.50
N GLY A 5 -17.72 -9.61 -50.19
CA GLY A 5 -16.60 -9.98 -49.33
C GLY A 5 -15.60 -8.85 -49.20
N ALA A 6 -15.99 -7.74 -48.59
CA ALA A 6 -15.02 -6.72 -48.18
C ALA A 6 -15.45 -5.85 -46.98
N ALA A 7 -16.69 -5.95 -46.47
CA ALA A 7 -17.18 -5.01 -45.45
C ALA A 7 -17.39 -5.61 -44.05
N LEU A 8 -16.96 -6.85 -43.79
CA LEU A 8 -17.10 -7.50 -42.47
C LEU A 8 -15.79 -7.80 -41.75
N LEU A 9 -14.63 -7.54 -42.37
CA LEU A 9 -13.32 -7.78 -41.74
C LEU A 9 -12.75 -6.55 -41.01
N SER A 10 -13.37 -5.37 -41.16
CA SER A 10 -12.88 -4.12 -40.56
C SER A 10 -13.47 -3.83 -39.16
N LEU A 11 -14.47 -4.59 -38.71
CA LEU A 11 -15.15 -4.40 -37.41
C LEU A 11 -14.77 -5.43 -36.34
N LEU A 12 -13.99 -6.46 -36.69
CA LEU A 12 -13.44 -7.43 -35.72
C LEU A 12 -12.01 -7.12 -35.26
N ALA A 13 -11.33 -6.14 -35.88
CA ALA A 13 -10.00 -5.71 -35.46
C ALA A 13 -10.01 -4.66 -34.33
N LEU A 14 -11.19 -4.14 -33.93
CA LEU A 14 -11.35 -3.19 -32.82
C LEU A 14 -11.96 -3.83 -31.56
N GLN A 15 -11.79 -5.14 -31.38
CA GLN A 15 -12.10 -5.85 -30.13
C GLN A 15 -10.93 -6.67 -29.60
N VAL A 16 -9.74 -6.54 -30.19
CA VAL A 16 -8.53 -7.11 -29.61
C VAL A 16 -7.94 -6.11 -28.61
N ALA A 17 -7.82 -6.56 -27.36
CA ALA A 17 -7.16 -5.91 -26.23
C ALA A 17 -7.99 -5.00 -25.31
N LEU A 18 -9.15 -5.49 -24.86
CA LEU A 18 -9.52 -5.35 -23.44
C LEU A 18 -9.04 -6.58 -22.64
N CYS A 19 -7.87 -7.13 -23.00
CA CYS A 19 -7.09 -7.86 -22.02
C CYS A 19 -6.60 -6.83 -21.01
N ARG A 20 -7.01 -6.96 -19.75
CA ARG A 20 -6.26 -6.39 -18.63
C ARG A 20 -4.90 -7.08 -18.61
N CYS A 21 -3.98 -6.67 -19.50
CA CYS A 21 -2.59 -7.00 -19.37
C CYS A 21 -2.16 -6.42 -18.03
N GLY A 22 -1.90 -7.29 -17.05
CA GLY A 22 -1.25 -6.88 -15.82
C GLY A 22 0.01 -6.08 -16.15
N LYS A 23 0.40 -5.16 -15.27
CA LYS A 23 1.63 -4.38 -15.48
C LYS A 23 2.78 -5.36 -15.77
N PRO A 24 3.54 -5.19 -16.86
CA PRO A 24 4.68 -6.04 -17.13
C PRO A 24 5.65 -5.95 -15.94
N ALA A 25 6.20 -7.10 -15.54
CA ALA A 25 7.22 -7.12 -14.50
C ALA A 25 8.40 -6.24 -14.94
N ALA A 26 8.86 -5.36 -14.04
CA ALA A 26 10.06 -4.57 -14.30
C ALA A 26 11.27 -5.52 -14.45
N LEU A 27 12.18 -5.19 -15.37
CA LEU A 27 13.44 -5.92 -15.46
C LEU A 27 14.24 -5.76 -14.17
N PRO A 28 15.00 -6.78 -13.74
CA PRO A 28 15.89 -6.65 -12.60
C PRO A 28 16.86 -5.49 -12.85
N ALA A 29 16.86 -4.51 -11.95
CA ALA A 29 17.85 -3.46 -11.89
C ALA A 29 18.64 -3.65 -10.58
N PRO A 30 19.94 -4.01 -10.61
CA PRO A 30 20.86 -4.05 -11.77
C PRO A 30 20.74 -5.29 -12.69
N PRO A 31 21.18 -5.18 -13.97
CA PRO A 31 21.29 -6.34 -14.86
C PRO A 31 22.21 -7.43 -14.28
N GLY A 32 21.77 -8.69 -14.35
CA GLY A 32 22.53 -9.83 -13.82
C GLY A 32 22.26 -10.15 -12.35
N GLU A 33 21.50 -9.32 -11.63
CA GLU A 33 21.12 -9.53 -10.23
C GLU A 33 19.59 -9.71 -10.08
N PRO A 34 19.06 -10.90 -10.43
CA PRO A 34 17.61 -11.16 -10.37
C PRO A 34 17.05 -11.17 -8.95
N PHE A 35 17.90 -11.36 -7.94
CA PHE A 35 17.53 -11.38 -6.52
C PHE A 35 18.45 -10.44 -5.75
N GLN A 36 17.85 -9.48 -5.04
CA GLN A 36 18.58 -8.50 -4.25
C GLN A 36 18.10 -8.53 -2.79
N VAL A 37 19.05 -8.39 -1.88
CA VAL A 37 18.80 -8.29 -0.44
C VAL A 37 19.06 -6.85 -0.01
N TYR A 38 18.06 -6.23 0.63
CA TYR A 38 18.15 -4.85 1.10
C TYR A 38 18.30 -4.81 2.62
N TRP A 39 19.22 -3.97 3.10
CA TRP A 39 19.42 -3.73 4.52
C TRP A 39 18.49 -2.62 5.02
N ASN A 40 17.45 -3.00 5.76
CA ASN A 40 16.53 -2.08 6.42
C ASN A 40 16.63 -2.16 7.97
N ALA A 41 17.83 -2.35 8.51
CA ALA A 41 18.05 -2.28 9.95
C ALA A 41 18.65 -0.92 10.33
N PRO A 42 18.27 -0.32 11.49
CA PRO A 42 18.69 1.01 11.90
C PRO A 42 20.12 1.03 12.46
N THR A 43 21.11 0.68 11.64
CA THR A 43 22.51 0.48 12.07
C THR A 43 23.40 1.70 11.88
N GLN A 44 22.88 2.81 11.33
CA GLN A 44 23.58 4.10 11.28
C GLN A 44 24.15 4.51 12.65
N GLN A 45 23.40 4.25 13.72
CA GLN A 45 23.80 4.57 15.09
C GLN A 45 24.98 3.72 15.60
N CYS A 46 25.26 2.55 15.00
CA CYS A 46 26.37 1.70 15.40
C CYS A 46 27.71 2.38 15.17
N GLN A 47 27.87 3.06 14.04
CA GLN A 47 29.04 3.90 13.76
C GLN A 47 29.14 5.04 14.79
N ALA A 48 28.06 5.79 14.98
CA ALA A 48 28.08 7.00 15.81
C ALA A 48 28.29 6.70 17.31
N ARG A 49 27.78 5.57 17.82
CA ARG A 49 27.82 5.22 19.25
C ARG A 49 28.96 4.29 19.61
N HIS A 50 29.40 3.44 18.69
CA HIS A 50 30.35 2.36 18.99
C HIS A 50 31.57 2.35 18.08
N GLY A 51 31.65 3.22 17.07
CA GLY A 51 32.76 3.23 16.11
C GLY A 51 32.82 1.99 15.22
N THR A 52 31.76 1.18 15.19
CA THR A 52 31.71 -0.11 14.51
C THR A 52 30.62 -0.09 13.43
N PRO A 53 30.96 0.26 12.18
CA PRO A 53 30.04 0.12 11.08
C PRO A 53 29.93 -1.36 10.69
N LEU A 54 28.74 -1.81 10.26
CA LEU A 54 28.59 -3.19 9.79
C LEU A 54 29.17 -3.35 8.37
N ALA A 55 30.00 -4.37 8.15
CA ALA A 55 30.55 -4.67 6.84
C ALA A 55 29.53 -5.47 6.00
N LEU A 56 28.63 -4.78 5.29
CA LEU A 56 27.58 -5.40 4.47
C LEU A 56 28.03 -5.80 3.06
N GLY A 57 29.07 -5.15 2.52
CA GLY A 57 29.57 -5.35 1.16
C GLY A 57 29.92 -6.80 0.80
N PRO A 58 30.66 -7.55 1.65
CA PRO A 58 31.00 -8.95 1.38
C PRO A 58 29.81 -9.89 1.19
N PHE A 59 28.61 -9.49 1.63
CA PHE A 59 27.39 -10.30 1.56
C PHE A 59 26.50 -9.96 0.37
N GLY A 60 26.89 -8.99 -0.48
CA GLY A 60 26.06 -8.53 -1.60
C GLY A 60 24.76 -7.84 -1.14
N VAL A 61 24.71 -7.36 0.10
CA VAL A 61 23.54 -6.69 0.65
C VAL A 61 23.55 -5.22 0.24
N VAL A 62 22.47 -4.78 -0.40
CA VAL A 62 22.25 -3.39 -0.80
C VAL A 62 21.88 -2.57 0.45
N ALA A 63 22.68 -1.55 0.76
CA ALA A 63 22.44 -0.66 1.88
C ALA A 63 22.49 0.82 1.44
N ASN A 64 21.76 1.67 2.16
CA ASN A 64 21.90 3.10 1.98
C ASN A 64 23.32 3.58 2.33
N PRO A 65 23.81 4.68 1.72
CA PRO A 65 25.03 5.35 2.13
C PRO A 65 25.02 5.64 3.65
N ALA A 66 26.15 5.42 4.31
CA ALA A 66 26.30 5.52 5.76
C ALA A 66 25.29 4.67 6.58
N GLN A 67 24.69 3.64 5.97
CA GLN A 67 23.63 2.82 6.56
C GLN A 67 22.44 3.64 7.09
N ALA A 68 22.18 4.80 6.46
CA ALA A 68 21.05 5.64 6.79
C ALA A 68 19.74 4.85 6.67
N PHE A 69 18.82 5.06 7.61
CA PHE A 69 17.57 4.31 7.64
C PHE A 69 16.66 4.64 6.45
N ALA A 70 16.66 5.89 6.00
CA ALA A 70 16.04 6.32 4.74
C ALA A 70 17.11 6.92 3.82
N GLY A 71 17.12 6.50 2.56
CA GLY A 71 18.12 6.93 1.59
C GLY A 71 17.78 6.52 0.16
N PRO A 72 18.74 6.66 -0.79
CA PRO A 72 18.49 6.48 -2.21
C PRO A 72 18.29 5.02 -2.64
N ARG A 73 18.60 4.03 -1.78
CA ARG A 73 18.39 2.60 -2.06
C ARG A 73 17.07 2.11 -1.49
N LEU A 74 16.73 2.54 -0.28
CA LEU A 74 15.52 2.16 0.44
C LEU A 74 15.08 3.31 1.34
N ALA A 75 13.79 3.60 1.33
CA ALA A 75 13.14 4.44 2.32
C ALA A 75 11.83 3.78 2.78
N ILE A 76 11.65 3.69 4.09
CA ILE A 76 10.39 3.30 4.72
C ILE A 76 9.78 4.53 5.39
N PHE A 77 8.47 4.67 5.25
CA PHE A 77 7.70 5.81 5.77
C PHE A 77 6.67 5.32 6.77
N TYR A 78 6.89 5.64 8.04
CA TYR A 78 5.95 5.36 9.11
C TYR A 78 4.78 6.37 9.13
N LEU A 79 3.85 6.11 10.04
CA LEU A 79 2.59 6.83 10.29
C LEU A 79 2.61 8.35 10.05
N ASP A 80 3.62 9.06 10.55
CA ASP A 80 3.70 10.53 10.59
C ASP A 80 4.69 11.13 9.58
N GLN A 81 5.28 10.29 8.73
CA GLN A 81 6.40 10.68 7.87
C GLN A 81 6.00 11.03 6.42
N LEU A 82 4.74 10.79 6.05
CA LEU A 82 4.29 10.87 4.66
C LEU A 82 2.85 11.38 4.57
N GLY A 83 2.64 12.70 4.45
CA GLY A 83 1.30 13.27 4.36
C GLY A 83 0.58 13.33 5.70
N LEU A 84 -0.75 13.35 5.64
CA LEU A 84 -1.65 13.38 6.81
C LEU A 84 -2.50 12.10 6.85
N TYR A 85 -1.91 10.98 7.27
CA TYR A 85 -2.63 9.71 7.39
C TYR A 85 -3.63 9.76 8.57
N PRO A 86 -4.91 9.38 8.38
CA PRO A 86 -5.91 9.38 9.44
C PRO A 86 -5.81 8.16 10.33
N PHE A 87 -5.79 8.36 11.64
CA PHE A 87 -5.77 7.27 12.63
C PHE A 87 -6.30 7.73 13.99
N TYR A 88 -6.52 6.79 14.91
CA TYR A 88 -6.80 7.10 16.32
C TYR A 88 -5.54 6.89 17.15
N ASP A 89 -5.15 7.89 17.94
CA ASP A 89 -4.00 7.77 18.83
C ASP A 89 -4.27 6.83 20.02
N ALA A 90 -3.26 6.61 20.87
CA ALA A 90 -3.37 5.74 22.04
C ALA A 90 -4.43 6.20 23.06
N SER A 91 -4.81 7.48 23.04
CA SER A 91 -5.88 8.03 23.89
C SER A 91 -7.27 7.92 23.23
N GLY A 92 -7.33 7.43 21.99
CA GLY A 92 -8.55 7.32 21.20
C GLY A 92 -8.96 8.63 20.50
N TRP A 93 -8.08 9.63 20.46
CA TRP A 93 -8.34 10.88 19.75
C TRP A 93 -8.12 10.72 18.25
N ALA A 94 -9.01 11.34 17.47
CA ALA A 94 -8.92 11.32 16.02
C ALA A 94 -7.79 12.24 15.54
N VAL A 95 -6.79 11.65 14.90
CA VAL A 95 -5.73 12.39 14.20
C VAL A 95 -6.06 12.42 12.72
N ASN A 96 -5.96 13.59 12.08
CA ASN A 96 -6.31 13.83 10.67
C ASN A 96 -7.71 13.32 10.28
N GLY A 97 -8.68 13.37 11.21
CA GLY A 97 -10.05 12.90 10.99
C GLY A 97 -10.32 11.47 11.47
N GLY A 98 -9.30 10.71 11.85
CA GLY A 98 -9.42 9.38 12.45
C GLY A 98 -9.76 8.27 11.45
N CYS A 99 -10.79 8.47 10.62
CA CYS A 99 -11.18 7.57 9.54
C CYS A 99 -10.92 8.20 8.16
N PRO A 100 -10.66 7.40 7.10
CA PRO A 100 -10.39 7.92 5.76
C PRO A 100 -11.54 8.77 5.18
N GLN A 101 -12.80 8.44 5.45
CA GLN A 101 -13.95 9.21 4.97
C GLN A 101 -14.14 10.56 5.68
N ASN A 102 -13.43 10.78 6.79
CA ASN A 102 -13.46 12.02 7.55
C ASN A 102 -12.15 12.83 7.43
N ALA A 103 -11.22 12.36 6.59
CA ALA A 103 -9.93 13.00 6.36
C ALA A 103 -9.99 14.00 5.21
N SER A 104 -9.24 15.11 5.32
CA SER A 104 -9.06 16.05 4.20
C SER A 104 -8.02 15.53 3.22
N LEU A 105 -8.49 15.01 2.08
CA LEU A 105 -7.60 14.51 1.02
C LEU A 105 -6.73 15.62 0.42
N ALA A 106 -7.24 16.85 0.30
CA ALA A 106 -6.48 17.98 -0.22
C ALA A 106 -5.29 18.33 0.69
N ALA A 107 -5.54 18.47 2.00
CA ALA A 107 -4.49 18.73 2.97
C ALA A 107 -3.48 17.57 3.04
N HIS A 108 -3.98 16.32 2.95
CA HIS A 108 -3.11 15.15 2.84
C HIS A 108 -2.18 15.23 1.62
N SER A 109 -2.71 15.53 0.44
CA SER A 109 -1.93 15.62 -0.80
C SER A 109 -0.88 16.73 -0.78
N GLU A 110 -1.19 17.91 -0.23
CA GLU A 110 -0.25 19.01 -0.08
C GLU A 110 0.92 18.62 0.83
N LYS A 111 0.59 18.09 2.02
CA LYS A 111 1.59 17.61 2.98
C LYS A 111 2.42 16.46 2.39
N LEU A 112 1.77 15.51 1.72
CA LEU A 112 2.41 14.37 1.06
C LEU A 112 3.44 14.84 0.03
N ALA A 113 3.09 15.81 -0.81
CA ALA A 113 4.00 16.33 -1.82
C ALA A 113 5.23 17.02 -1.19
N SER A 114 5.03 17.75 -0.08
CA SER A 114 6.13 18.34 0.68
C SER A 114 7.02 17.27 1.32
N ASP A 115 6.42 16.27 1.97
CA ASP A 115 7.13 15.19 2.66
C ASP A 115 7.95 14.33 1.68
N VAL A 116 7.40 13.97 0.52
CA VAL A 116 8.13 13.24 -0.53
C VAL A 116 9.33 14.05 -1.02
N ARG A 117 9.18 15.36 -1.26
CA ARG A 117 10.29 16.20 -1.74
C ARG A 117 11.39 16.33 -0.70
N ARG A 118 11.03 16.42 0.58
CA ARG A 118 11.98 16.53 1.69
C ARG A 118 12.72 15.21 1.95
N SER A 119 11.99 14.10 2.03
CA SER A 119 12.55 12.81 2.44
C SER A 119 13.26 12.08 1.31
N LEU A 120 12.86 12.31 0.05
CA LEU A 120 13.50 11.75 -1.14
C LEU A 120 13.99 12.89 -2.03
N PRO A 121 15.08 13.60 -1.69
CA PRO A 121 15.52 14.78 -2.44
C PRO A 121 15.94 14.47 -3.88
N TRP A 122 16.15 13.21 -4.25
CA TRP A 122 16.56 12.77 -5.58
C TRP A 122 15.35 12.63 -6.52
N PRO A 123 15.17 13.49 -7.55
CA PRO A 123 14.04 13.36 -8.47
C PRO A 123 14.07 12.05 -9.26
N ALA A 124 15.27 11.56 -9.59
CA ALA A 124 15.52 10.27 -10.23
C ALA A 124 15.65 9.11 -9.23
N PHE A 125 15.04 9.22 -8.04
CA PHE A 125 15.01 8.12 -7.07
C PHE A 125 14.45 6.85 -7.71
N SER A 126 15.19 5.75 -7.56
CA SER A 126 14.85 4.43 -8.12
C SER A 126 14.98 3.29 -7.10
N GLY A 127 14.96 3.63 -5.81
CA GLY A 127 15.04 2.66 -4.71
C GLY A 127 13.66 2.12 -4.30
N LEU A 128 13.67 1.30 -3.25
CA LEU A 128 12.44 0.82 -2.58
C LEU A 128 11.81 1.96 -1.78
N ALA A 129 10.51 2.22 -1.98
CA ALA A 129 9.75 3.22 -1.23
C ALA A 129 8.55 2.54 -0.56
N VAL A 130 8.71 2.22 0.72
CA VAL A 130 7.77 1.41 1.49
C VAL A 130 6.91 2.34 2.35
N VAL A 131 5.60 2.33 2.13
CA VAL A 131 4.63 3.01 3.00
C VAL A 131 4.19 2.03 4.07
N ASP A 132 4.55 2.32 5.32
CA ASP A 132 4.27 1.47 6.47
C ASP A 132 3.14 2.07 7.30
N TRP A 133 1.92 1.88 6.79
CA TRP A 133 0.68 2.33 7.41
C TRP A 133 -0.16 1.14 7.82
N GLU A 134 -0.11 0.83 9.10
CA GLU A 134 -0.75 -0.36 9.63
C GLU A 134 -2.08 -0.08 10.32
N GLU A 135 -2.44 1.17 10.61
CA GLU A 135 -3.51 1.49 11.56
C GLU A 135 -4.87 0.94 11.17
N TRP A 136 -5.26 1.08 9.90
CA TRP A 136 -6.46 0.49 9.32
C TRP A 136 -6.16 -0.25 8.02
N ARG A 137 -7.01 -1.22 7.69
CA ARG A 137 -6.90 -2.03 6.47
C ARG A 137 -7.91 -1.50 5.44
N PRO A 138 -7.58 -1.41 4.15
CA PRO A 138 -8.45 -0.80 3.13
C PRO A 138 -9.60 -1.72 2.67
N GLN A 139 -10.13 -2.52 3.60
CA GLN A 139 -11.29 -3.38 3.46
C GLN A 139 -11.98 -3.49 4.83
N TRP A 140 -13.23 -3.05 4.91
CA TRP A 140 -14.05 -2.97 6.12
C TRP A 140 -13.96 -4.24 6.97
N GLU A 141 -14.18 -5.38 6.32
CA GLU A 141 -14.21 -6.72 6.91
C GLU A 141 -12.88 -7.14 7.54
N ARG A 142 -11.76 -6.51 7.15
CA ARG A 142 -10.44 -6.80 7.71
C ARG A 142 -10.11 -5.94 8.93
N ASN A 143 -10.93 -4.95 9.30
CA ASN A 143 -10.70 -4.09 10.46
C ASN A 143 -11.22 -4.70 11.78
N TRP A 144 -10.75 -5.91 12.09
CA TRP A 144 -11.07 -6.66 13.31
C TRP A 144 -10.02 -6.45 14.43
N ALA A 145 -10.30 -7.01 15.61
CA ALA A 145 -9.51 -6.86 16.85
C ALA A 145 -9.20 -5.39 17.18
N GLY A 146 -7.93 -5.03 17.35
CA GLY A 146 -7.53 -3.65 17.68
C GLY A 146 -8.00 -2.60 16.68
N LYS A 147 -8.35 -3.02 15.44
CA LYS A 147 -8.83 -2.13 14.37
C LYS A 147 -10.35 -1.98 14.33
N ALA A 148 -11.08 -2.63 15.24
CA ALA A 148 -12.53 -2.49 15.34
C ALA A 148 -12.98 -1.06 15.69
N VAL A 149 -12.07 -0.21 16.19
CA VAL A 149 -12.31 1.23 16.38
C VAL A 149 -12.73 1.92 15.08
N TYR A 150 -12.15 1.56 13.93
CA TYR A 150 -12.49 2.16 12.65
C TYR A 150 -13.93 1.82 12.24
N GLN A 151 -14.38 0.59 12.51
CA GLN A 151 -15.76 0.20 12.26
C GLN A 151 -16.74 0.92 13.19
N ARG A 152 -16.42 0.99 14.49
CA ARG A 152 -17.24 1.72 15.48
C ARG A 152 -17.36 3.19 15.11
N LYS A 153 -16.24 3.86 14.87
CA LYS A 153 -16.20 5.30 14.59
C LYS A 153 -16.83 5.67 13.25
N SER A 154 -16.69 4.82 12.23
CA SER A 154 -17.41 5.01 10.96
C SER A 154 -18.92 4.99 11.14
N ARG A 155 -19.45 4.12 12.02
CA ARG A 155 -20.89 4.09 12.35
C ARG A 155 -21.33 5.31 13.14
N GLU A 156 -20.50 5.80 14.06
CA GLU A 156 -20.74 7.06 14.77
C GLU A 156 -20.83 8.24 13.80
N LEU A 157 -19.93 8.34 12.81
CA LEU A 157 -19.97 9.37 11.77
C LEU A 157 -21.28 9.35 10.98
N VAL A 158 -21.73 8.17 10.54
CA VAL A 158 -23.00 8.04 9.82
C VAL A 158 -24.19 8.39 10.71
N ARG A 159 -24.23 7.92 11.97
CA ARG A 159 -25.31 8.25 12.91
C ARG A 159 -25.40 9.74 13.24
N ALA A 160 -24.26 10.43 13.30
CA ALA A 160 -24.25 11.88 13.56
C ALA A 160 -24.97 12.66 12.45
N LEU A 161 -24.90 12.19 11.21
CA LEU A 161 -25.61 12.77 10.07
C LEU A 161 -27.06 12.26 9.94
N TRP A 162 -27.30 11.02 10.35
CA TRP A 162 -28.59 10.34 10.20
C TRP A 162 -29.03 9.63 11.49
N PRO A 163 -29.50 10.37 12.52
CA PRO A 163 -29.78 9.80 13.84
C PRO A 163 -30.87 8.72 13.85
N ASP A 164 -31.88 8.86 12.99
CA ASP A 164 -33.06 8.00 12.95
C ASP A 164 -32.91 6.78 12.02
N TRP A 165 -31.76 6.61 11.37
CA TRP A 165 -31.56 5.48 10.47
C TRP A 165 -31.51 4.14 11.23
N PRO A 166 -32.16 3.09 10.72
CA PRO A 166 -32.05 1.75 11.28
C PRO A 166 -30.60 1.27 11.32
N ALA A 167 -30.24 0.50 12.35
CA ALA A 167 -28.86 0.04 12.57
C ALA A 167 -28.25 -0.68 11.36
N GLY A 168 -29.01 -1.53 10.65
CA GLY A 168 -28.52 -2.21 9.45
C GLY A 168 -28.19 -1.26 8.29
N LYS A 169 -28.92 -0.15 8.16
CA LYS A 169 -28.65 0.89 7.15
C LYS A 169 -27.39 1.68 7.51
N VAL A 170 -27.20 2.00 8.79
CA VAL A 170 -25.98 2.63 9.31
C VAL A 170 -24.75 1.74 9.06
N GLU A 171 -24.85 0.44 9.36
CA GLU A 171 -23.77 -0.52 9.15
C GLU A 171 -23.34 -0.56 7.68
N TRP A 172 -24.32 -0.72 6.78
CA TRP A 172 -24.06 -0.78 5.34
C TRP A 172 -23.43 0.51 4.82
N GLN A 173 -23.98 1.68 5.21
CA GLN A 173 -23.46 2.98 4.79
C GLN A 173 -22.04 3.22 5.32
N ALA A 174 -21.78 2.90 6.59
CA ALA A 174 -20.47 3.08 7.21
C ALA A 174 -19.40 2.20 6.54
N ALA A 175 -19.74 0.95 6.23
CA ALA A 175 -18.85 0.05 5.50
C ALA A 175 -18.54 0.58 4.09
N TRP A 176 -19.58 1.02 3.37
CA TRP A 176 -19.43 1.56 2.03
C TRP A 176 -18.59 2.86 2.01
N GLU A 177 -18.87 3.82 2.89
CA GLU A 177 -18.11 5.07 2.98
C GLU A 177 -16.65 4.82 3.35
N PHE A 178 -16.40 3.94 4.32
CA PHE A 178 -15.04 3.59 4.73
C PHE A 178 -14.25 2.96 3.58
N ASP A 179 -14.78 1.95 2.90
CA ASP A 179 -14.07 1.25 1.82
C ASP A 179 -13.80 2.18 0.63
N MET A 180 -14.79 2.99 0.25
CA MET A 180 -14.63 3.95 -0.85
C MET A 180 -13.60 5.02 -0.50
N ALA A 181 -13.61 5.55 0.72
CA ALA A 181 -12.65 6.54 1.15
C ALA A 181 -11.25 5.96 1.34
N ALA A 182 -11.10 4.77 1.93
CA ALA A 182 -9.83 4.08 2.09
C ALA A 182 -9.18 3.81 0.72
N ARG A 183 -9.98 3.32 -0.24
CA ARG A 183 -9.55 3.14 -1.63
C ARG A 183 -9.06 4.43 -2.25
N ARG A 184 -9.86 5.49 -2.17
CA ARG A 184 -9.51 6.80 -2.73
C ARG A 184 -8.24 7.35 -2.10
N PHE A 185 -8.14 7.30 -0.78
CA PHE A 185 -7.01 7.81 -0.02
C PHE A 185 -5.70 7.15 -0.46
N LEU A 186 -5.62 5.81 -0.39
CA LEU A 186 -4.40 5.08 -0.77
C LEU A 186 -4.07 5.19 -2.27
N THR A 187 -5.09 5.21 -3.14
CA THR A 187 -4.91 5.42 -4.59
C THR A 187 -4.23 6.75 -4.87
N GLU A 188 -4.77 7.83 -4.30
CA GLU A 188 -4.22 9.18 -4.54
C GLU A 188 -2.86 9.37 -3.86
N THR A 189 -2.63 8.77 -2.69
CA THR A 189 -1.31 8.74 -2.06
C THR A 189 -0.27 8.11 -2.99
N LEU A 190 -0.50 6.87 -3.45
CA LEU A 190 0.45 6.16 -4.31
C LEU A 190 0.63 6.84 -5.66
N ARG A 191 -0.47 7.33 -6.27
CA ARG A 191 -0.42 8.05 -7.54
C ARG A 191 0.42 9.33 -7.43
N LEU A 192 0.22 10.14 -6.39
CA LEU A 192 0.99 11.36 -6.18
C LEU A 192 2.46 11.05 -5.90
N ALA A 193 2.73 10.09 -5.01
CA ALA A 193 4.10 9.68 -4.68
C ALA A 193 4.87 9.18 -5.92
N ARG A 194 4.24 8.34 -6.74
CA ARG A 194 4.78 7.88 -8.03
C ARG A 194 4.94 9.02 -9.04
N GLY A 195 3.99 9.95 -9.11
CA GLY A 195 4.13 11.14 -9.97
C GLY A 195 5.34 12.00 -9.61
N LEU A 196 5.65 12.11 -8.32
CA LEU A 196 6.79 12.87 -7.83
C LEU A 196 8.11 12.09 -7.95
N ARG A 197 8.10 10.77 -7.77
CA ARG A 197 9.28 9.89 -7.84
C ARG A 197 8.96 8.67 -8.73
N PRO A 198 8.94 8.84 -10.06
CA PRO A 198 8.45 7.81 -10.99
C PRO A 198 9.33 6.57 -11.07
N GLY A 199 10.63 6.67 -10.76
CA GLY A 199 11.52 5.51 -10.65
C GLY A 199 11.37 4.74 -9.34
N GLY A 200 10.73 5.33 -8.32
CA GLY A 200 10.59 4.72 -7.02
C GLY A 200 9.68 3.50 -7.06
N LEU A 201 10.14 2.41 -6.43
CA LEU A 201 9.35 1.21 -6.27
C LEU A 201 8.41 1.42 -5.07
N TRP A 202 7.30 2.13 -5.30
CA TRP A 202 6.31 2.44 -4.26
C TRP A 202 5.38 1.26 -3.97
N GLY A 203 5.07 1.04 -2.70
CA GLY A 203 4.09 0.04 -2.27
C GLY A 203 3.81 0.13 -0.77
N LEU A 204 2.77 -0.55 -0.30
CA LEU A 204 2.46 -0.65 1.12
C LEU A 204 3.06 -1.91 1.73
N TYR A 205 3.65 -1.77 2.91
CA TYR A 205 4.01 -2.90 3.77
C TYR A 205 2.75 -3.71 4.13
N LEU A 206 2.91 -5.02 4.32
CA LEU A 206 1.88 -6.05 4.56
C LEU A 206 0.98 -6.40 3.37
N PHE A 207 1.11 -5.77 2.20
CA PHE A 207 0.21 -6.04 1.08
C PHE A 207 0.88 -6.80 -0.08
N PRO A 208 0.29 -7.92 -0.55
CA PRO A 208 -0.89 -8.61 0.02
C PRO A 208 -0.56 -9.41 1.30
N ASP A 209 -1.54 -9.49 2.21
CA ASP A 209 -1.50 -10.41 3.35
C ASP A 209 -2.20 -11.74 2.98
N CYS A 210 -1.60 -12.84 3.38
CA CYS A 210 -2.08 -14.20 3.14
C CYS A 210 -3.00 -14.70 4.26
N TYR A 211 -2.86 -14.16 5.48
CA TYR A 211 -3.53 -14.60 6.71
C TYR A 211 -3.47 -16.11 6.97
N ASN A 212 -2.43 -16.80 6.49
CA ASN A 212 -2.20 -18.23 6.69
C ASN A 212 -1.59 -18.54 8.07
N HIS A 213 -2.08 -17.90 9.13
CA HIS A 213 -1.46 -17.98 10.46
C HIS A 213 -1.94 -19.18 11.30
N GLU A 214 -2.64 -20.14 10.70
CA GLU A 214 -3.18 -21.32 11.39
C GLU A 214 -2.08 -22.21 11.98
N TYR A 215 -0.83 -22.10 11.51
CA TYR A 215 0.33 -22.76 12.14
C TYR A 215 0.44 -22.48 13.64
N LYS A 216 -0.08 -21.33 14.13
CA LYS A 216 -0.15 -20.97 15.55
C LYS A 216 -1.05 -21.90 16.37
N ARG A 217 -1.96 -22.64 15.72
CA ARG A 217 -2.86 -23.63 16.35
C ARG A 217 -2.36 -25.06 16.20
N GLY A 218 -1.22 -25.26 15.53
CA GLY A 218 -0.60 -26.56 15.26
C GLY A 218 -0.30 -26.77 13.78
N LEU A 219 0.65 -27.67 13.50
CA LEU A 219 1.11 -27.96 12.13
C LEU A 219 0.31 -29.08 11.45
N ARG A 220 -0.60 -29.75 12.17
CA ARG A 220 -1.40 -30.84 11.61
C ARG A 220 -2.31 -30.29 10.51
N ASN A 221 -2.16 -30.79 9.29
CA ASN A 221 -2.84 -30.34 8.07
C ASN A 221 -2.56 -28.87 7.67
N TYR A 222 -1.51 -28.25 8.20
CA TYR A 222 -1.10 -26.91 7.78
C TYR A 222 -0.40 -26.98 6.42
N THR A 223 -0.91 -26.25 5.42
CA THR A 223 -0.39 -26.30 4.03
C THR A 223 0.37 -25.04 3.63
N GLY A 224 0.36 -23.99 4.47
CA GLY A 224 0.90 -22.68 4.12
C GLY A 224 0.09 -21.91 3.06
N ARG A 225 -1.00 -22.48 2.53
CA ARG A 225 -1.85 -21.80 1.54
C ARG A 225 -2.68 -20.69 2.19
N CYS A 226 -2.83 -19.58 1.49
CA CYS A 226 -3.77 -18.54 1.91
C CYS A 226 -5.21 -19.10 1.87
N PRO A 227 -6.06 -18.80 2.85
CA PRO A 227 -7.45 -19.21 2.81
C PRO A 227 -8.17 -18.69 1.55
N PRO A 228 -9.10 -19.44 0.93
CA PRO A 228 -9.80 -19.00 -0.29
C PRO A 228 -10.53 -17.66 -0.17
N LEU A 229 -11.01 -17.32 1.04
CA LEU A 229 -11.60 -16.01 1.30
C LEU A 229 -10.58 -14.88 1.16
N GLU A 230 -9.35 -15.09 1.60
CA GLU A 230 -8.29 -14.08 1.59
C GLU A 230 -7.72 -13.85 0.20
N LEU A 231 -7.69 -14.90 -0.64
CA LEU A 231 -7.43 -14.75 -2.07
C LEU A 231 -8.47 -13.81 -2.73
N ARG A 232 -9.78 -14.05 -2.52
CA ARG A 232 -10.84 -13.19 -3.06
C ARG A 232 -10.77 -11.76 -2.54
N ARG A 233 -10.43 -11.58 -1.27
CA ARG A 233 -10.22 -10.24 -0.68
C ARG A 233 -9.02 -9.53 -1.31
N ASN A 234 -7.93 -10.26 -1.57
CA ASN A 234 -6.78 -9.71 -2.28
C ASN A 234 -7.13 -9.38 -3.75
N ASP A 235 -7.92 -10.20 -4.44
CA ASP A 235 -8.39 -9.88 -5.80
C ASP A 235 -9.18 -8.55 -5.82
N ALA A 236 -9.99 -8.30 -4.79
CA ALA A 236 -10.72 -7.03 -4.63
C ALA A 236 -9.81 -5.81 -4.36
N LEU A 237 -8.56 -6.04 -3.95
CA LEU A 237 -7.51 -5.02 -3.82
C LEU A 237 -6.70 -4.82 -5.12
N GLY A 238 -7.16 -5.35 -6.26
CA GLY A 238 -6.50 -5.13 -7.54
C GLY A 238 -6.25 -3.65 -7.87
N TRP A 239 -7.09 -2.73 -7.38
CA TRP A 239 -6.86 -1.28 -7.49
C TRP A 239 -5.59 -0.82 -6.76
N LEU A 240 -5.30 -1.36 -5.58
CA LEU A 240 -4.11 -1.02 -4.79
C LEU A 240 -2.85 -1.49 -5.53
N PHE A 241 -2.84 -2.75 -5.95
CA PHE A 241 -1.71 -3.33 -6.68
C PHE A 241 -1.49 -2.67 -8.04
N SER A 242 -2.58 -2.22 -8.67
CA SER A 242 -2.51 -1.44 -9.92
C SER A 242 -1.92 -0.04 -9.73
N GLU A 243 -1.87 0.49 -8.51
CA GLU A 243 -1.22 1.75 -8.21
C GLU A 243 0.16 1.57 -7.57
N SER A 244 0.47 0.40 -7.03
CA SER A 244 1.83 0.05 -6.58
C SER A 244 2.79 -0.17 -7.75
N ALA A 245 4.08 0.06 -7.49
CA ALA A 245 5.21 -0.32 -8.35
C ALA A 245 5.98 -1.55 -7.79
N ALA A 246 5.81 -1.88 -6.51
CA ALA A 246 6.28 -3.11 -5.88
C ALA A 246 5.29 -3.62 -4.82
N LEU A 247 5.39 -4.89 -4.45
CA LEU A 247 4.60 -5.51 -3.38
C LEU A 247 5.52 -5.84 -2.19
N TYR A 248 5.05 -5.61 -0.97
CA TYR A 248 5.83 -5.78 0.27
C TYR A 248 5.08 -6.67 1.28
N PRO A 249 4.84 -7.95 0.96
CA PRO A 249 4.22 -8.90 1.89
C PRO A 249 5.15 -9.20 3.09
N SER A 250 4.56 -9.60 4.23
CA SER A 250 5.27 -10.01 5.45
C SER A 250 4.80 -11.35 6.00
#